data_AF-A0A4R5QDK5-F1
#
_entry.id   AF-A0A4R5QDK5-F1
#
_cell.length_a   1.000
_cell.length_b   1.000
_cell.length_c   1.000
_cell.angle_alpha   90.00
_cell.angle_beta   90.00
_cell.angle_gamma   90.00
#
_symmetry.space_group_name_H-M   'P 1'
#
loop_
_entity.id
_entity.type
_entity.pdbx_description
1 polymer ?
#
loop_
_entity_poly.entity_id
_entity_poly.type
_entity_poly.pdbx_seq_one_letter_code
_entity_poly.pdbx_strand_id
1 'polypeptide(L)'
;MPCYAPSRANCLEATHQIEVEEIAFLGSLHGAPNRALIIDEPWIGMILSGRKIWEMRSRATRIRGRIGLIRKRSGHVVGTADLVDCLPPLDATTMAIAVEMHGIDPGWQADALTAGWVVPWVLQDARPLVTPVPYRHPAGAVGWVVLDPTVTQAIAGRMLPPAATGEAGPMFGRAESIRPASPVAVDFQHGGTENEAGVVRLTGGNIRNGYIYLRSVRHLLPADAIGGPNAEAAAPRSLAVVLESGQTITTDVAGDKMIFRQRGSMRELFRAAGAREGDDAVITRTGSHSLRTTLRRGPS
;
A
#
# COMPACT_ATOMS: atom_id res chain seq x y z
N MET A 1 -58.19 2.97 37.73
CA MET A 1 -56.83 3.19 37.17
C MET A 1 -57.00 3.80 35.79
N PRO A 2 -56.57 5.04 35.53
CA PRO A 2 -56.61 5.59 34.18
C PRO A 2 -55.38 5.14 33.40
N CYS A 3 -55.60 4.63 32.19
CA CYS A 3 -54.58 4.33 31.20
C CYS A 3 -53.87 5.62 30.77
N TYR A 4 -52.55 5.68 30.94
CA TYR A 4 -51.73 6.78 30.47
C TYR A 4 -51.57 6.65 28.95
N ALA A 5 -52.34 7.44 28.18
CA ALA A 5 -52.08 7.60 26.75
C ALA A 5 -50.85 8.50 26.58
N PRO A 6 -49.85 8.13 25.77
CA PRO A 6 -48.71 9.00 25.52
C PRO A 6 -49.18 10.29 24.83
N SER A 7 -48.63 11.44 25.27
CA SER A 7 -49.01 12.74 24.74
C SER A 7 -48.65 12.84 23.24
N ARG A 8 -49.49 13.53 22.46
CA ARG A 8 -49.26 13.80 21.03
C ARG A 8 -47.93 14.54 20.75
N ALA A 9 -47.33 15.18 21.75
CA ALA A 9 -46.07 15.90 21.61
C ALA A 9 -44.86 14.96 21.44
N ASN A 10 -44.83 13.83 22.17
CA ASN A 10 -43.74 12.84 22.06
C ASN A 10 -43.71 12.10 20.71
N CYS A 11 -44.85 12.00 20.02
CA CYS A 11 -44.92 11.34 18.72
C CYS A 11 -44.35 12.21 17.60
N LEU A 12 -44.55 13.53 17.68
CA LEU A 12 -44.04 14.48 16.67
C LEU A 12 -42.52 14.68 16.78
N GLU A 13 -41.95 14.75 17.99
CA GLU A 13 -40.49 14.82 18.17
C GLU A 13 -39.77 13.55 17.71
N ALA A 14 -40.32 12.38 17.99
CA ALA A 14 -39.75 11.10 17.54
C ALA A 14 -39.79 10.97 16.00
N THR A 15 -40.89 11.40 15.36
CA THR A 15 -41.02 11.36 13.89
C THR A 15 -40.04 12.33 13.22
N HIS A 16 -39.86 13.51 13.80
CA HIS A 16 -38.94 14.53 13.28
C HIS A 16 -37.45 14.14 13.48
N GLN A 17 -37.11 13.41 14.56
CA GLN A 17 -35.76 12.83 14.71
C GLN A 17 -35.49 11.71 13.71
N ILE A 18 -36.47 10.83 13.45
CA ILE A 18 -36.34 9.76 12.46
C ILE A 18 -36.11 10.33 11.05
N GLU A 19 -36.87 11.36 10.65
CA GLU A 19 -36.68 12.00 9.33
C GLU A 19 -35.32 12.71 9.18
N VAL A 20 -34.80 13.34 10.25
CA VAL A 20 -33.50 14.01 10.21
C VAL A 20 -32.34 12.99 10.19
N GLU A 21 -32.45 11.88 10.93
CA GLU A 21 -31.51 10.76 10.84
C GLU A 21 -31.58 10.07 9.47
N GLU A 22 -32.78 9.90 8.90
CA GLU A 22 -32.98 9.28 7.58
C GLU A 22 -32.47 10.16 6.44
N ILE A 23 -32.63 11.48 6.51
CA ILE A 23 -32.06 12.45 5.56
C ILE A 23 -30.53 12.52 5.71
N ALA A 24 -29.99 12.49 6.93
CA ALA A 24 -28.54 12.39 7.17
C ALA A 24 -27.97 11.03 6.69
N PHE A 25 -28.74 9.96 6.79
CA PHE A 25 -28.40 8.60 6.37
C PHE A 25 -28.45 8.43 4.84
N LEU A 26 -29.48 8.96 4.19
CA LEU A 26 -29.58 9.04 2.73
C LEU A 26 -28.51 9.99 2.16
N GLY A 27 -28.20 11.08 2.87
CA GLY A 27 -27.06 11.97 2.57
C GLY A 27 -25.70 11.27 2.74
N SER A 28 -25.56 10.39 3.73
CA SER A 28 -24.34 9.60 3.99
C SER A 28 -24.04 8.55 2.91
N LEU A 29 -25.07 8.03 2.24
CA LEU A 29 -24.91 7.14 1.07
C LEU A 29 -24.45 7.89 -0.19
N HIS A 30 -24.73 9.20 -0.32
CA HIS A 30 -24.29 10.05 -1.43
C HIS A 30 -22.79 10.34 -1.33
N GLY A 31 -21.97 9.34 -1.69
CA GLY A 31 -20.52 9.44 -1.69
C GLY A 31 -19.82 8.14 -1.36
N ALA A 32 -20.54 7.12 -0.88
CA ALA A 32 -19.96 5.82 -0.64
C ALA A 32 -19.60 5.11 -1.97
N PRO A 33 -18.45 4.42 -2.03
CA PRO A 33 -18.03 3.78 -3.27
C PRO A 33 -18.87 2.55 -3.60
N ASN A 34 -19.30 2.42 -4.86
CA ASN A 34 -19.98 1.21 -5.37
C ASN A 34 -19.02 0.16 -5.97
N ARG A 35 -17.73 0.50 -6.07
CA ARG A 35 -16.67 -0.34 -6.60
C ARG A 35 -15.42 -0.20 -5.76
N ALA A 36 -14.62 -1.26 -5.71
CA ALA A 36 -13.34 -1.25 -5.04
C ALA A 36 -12.22 -1.81 -5.92
N LEU A 37 -11.04 -1.23 -5.76
CA LEU A 37 -9.82 -1.59 -6.46
C LEU A 37 -8.95 -2.49 -5.58
N ILE A 38 -8.54 -3.64 -6.12
CA ILE A 38 -7.60 -4.54 -5.45
C ILE A 38 -6.18 -4.05 -5.70
N ILE A 39 -5.44 -3.78 -4.64
CA ILE A 39 -4.06 -3.28 -4.70
C ILE A 39 -3.19 -4.18 -3.80
N ASP A 40 -2.05 -4.62 -4.34
CA ASP A 40 -1.08 -5.43 -3.60
C ASP A 40 -0.24 -4.54 -2.67
N GLU A 41 0.36 -5.16 -1.66
CA GLU A 41 1.39 -4.48 -0.89
C GLU A 41 2.73 -4.47 -1.68
N PRO A 42 3.57 -3.42 -1.55
CA PRO A 42 3.49 -2.33 -0.58
C PRO A 42 2.61 -1.14 -1.02
N TRP A 43 2.06 -1.18 -2.24
CA TRP A 43 1.45 -0.02 -2.90
C TRP A 43 0.22 0.48 -2.14
N ILE A 44 -0.64 -0.42 -1.69
CA ILE A 44 -1.82 -0.06 -0.90
C ILE A 44 -1.44 0.64 0.41
N GLY A 45 -0.41 0.16 1.11
CA GLY A 45 0.10 0.81 2.31
C GLY A 45 0.67 2.20 2.04
N MET A 46 1.39 2.38 0.92
CA MET A 46 1.91 3.69 0.52
C MET A 46 0.79 4.67 0.15
N ILE A 47 -0.26 4.23 -0.55
CA ILE A 47 -1.43 5.06 -0.88
C ILE A 47 -2.14 5.52 0.40
N LEU A 48 -2.46 4.60 1.30
CA LEU A 48 -3.20 4.90 2.53
C LEU A 48 -2.41 5.71 3.56
N SER A 49 -1.07 5.74 3.44
CA SER A 49 -0.20 6.59 4.26
C SER A 49 0.13 7.93 3.59
N GLY A 50 -0.41 8.20 2.39
CA GLY A 50 -0.15 9.43 1.64
C GLY A 50 1.25 9.51 1.02
N ARG A 51 2.03 8.42 1.02
CA ARG A 51 3.39 8.38 0.44
C ARG A 51 3.41 8.32 -1.08
N LYS A 52 2.27 8.04 -1.71
CA LYS A 52 2.13 8.01 -3.17
C LYS A 52 0.69 8.31 -3.57
N ILE A 53 0.49 8.82 -4.78
CA ILE A 53 -0.84 9.19 -5.29
C ILE A 53 -1.21 8.55 -6.64
N TRP A 54 -0.31 7.84 -7.31
CA TRP A 54 -0.62 7.17 -8.59
C TRP A 54 -0.67 5.64 -8.49
N GLU A 55 -1.83 5.00 -8.63
CA GLU A 55 -1.85 3.54 -8.83
C GLU A 55 -1.44 3.20 -10.26
N MET A 56 -0.27 2.56 -10.44
CA MET A 56 0.24 2.20 -11.77
C MET A 56 -0.44 0.93 -12.28
N ARG A 57 -0.94 0.98 -13.52
CA ARG A 57 -1.64 -0.13 -14.17
C ARG A 57 -1.15 -0.33 -15.60
N SER A 58 -1.48 -1.49 -16.17
CA SER A 58 -1.19 -1.79 -17.57
C SER A 58 -2.26 -1.34 -18.55
N ARG A 59 -3.40 -0.87 -18.05
CA ARG A 59 -4.51 -0.41 -18.88
C ARG A 59 -5.12 0.85 -18.29
N ALA A 60 -5.59 1.72 -19.19
CA ALA A 60 -6.38 2.88 -18.81
C ALA A 60 -7.74 2.48 -18.23
N THR A 61 -8.33 3.38 -17.44
CA THR A 61 -9.68 3.24 -16.91
C THR A 61 -10.51 4.50 -17.16
N ARG A 62 -11.80 4.31 -17.40
CA ARG A 62 -12.79 5.38 -17.48
C ARG A 62 -13.50 5.63 -16.14
N ILE A 63 -13.25 4.82 -15.13
CA ILE A 63 -13.84 4.99 -13.80
C ILE A 63 -13.33 6.28 -13.18
N ARG A 64 -14.22 7.04 -12.54
CA ARG A 64 -13.94 8.26 -11.79
C ARG A 64 -14.81 8.32 -10.53
N GLY A 65 -14.39 9.13 -9.56
CA GLY A 65 -15.09 9.32 -8.30
C GLY A 65 -14.59 8.39 -7.19
N ARG A 66 -15.34 8.33 -6.10
CA ARG A 66 -14.93 7.58 -4.91
C ARG A 66 -14.90 6.07 -5.16
N ILE A 67 -13.79 5.45 -4.80
CA ILE A 67 -13.58 4.01 -4.88
C ILE A 67 -13.18 3.45 -3.51
N GLY A 68 -13.59 2.21 -3.25
CA GLY A 68 -13.05 1.41 -2.15
C GLY A 68 -11.65 0.91 -2.50
N LEU A 69 -10.81 0.70 -1.49
CA LEU A 69 -9.48 0.14 -1.64
C LEU A 69 -9.41 -1.19 -0.91
N ILE A 70 -9.11 -2.26 -1.64
CA ILE A 70 -8.95 -3.60 -1.10
C ILE A 70 -7.47 -3.94 -1.06
N ARG A 71 -6.97 -4.27 0.12
CA ARG A 71 -5.66 -4.92 0.26
C ARG A 71 -5.77 -6.34 -0.29
N LYS A 72 -4.94 -6.69 -1.28
CA LYS A 72 -4.97 -8.01 -1.91
C LYS A 72 -4.86 -9.13 -0.86
N ARG A 73 -5.70 -10.17 -1.01
CA ARG A 73 -5.83 -11.32 -0.09
C ARG A 73 -6.30 -10.98 1.34
N SER A 74 -6.73 -9.76 1.63
CA SER A 74 -7.25 -9.43 2.98
C SER A 74 -8.71 -9.85 3.18
N GLY A 75 -9.50 -9.97 2.12
CA GLY A 75 -10.96 -10.14 2.22
C GLY A 75 -11.70 -8.91 2.75
N HIS A 76 -11.03 -7.76 2.87
CA HIS A 76 -11.58 -6.53 3.41
C HIS A 76 -11.33 -5.33 2.49
N VAL A 77 -12.30 -4.42 2.45
CA VAL A 77 -12.10 -3.03 2.06
C VAL A 77 -11.44 -2.32 3.24
N VAL A 78 -10.29 -1.70 3.02
CA VAL A 78 -9.40 -1.18 4.07
C VAL A 78 -9.29 0.35 4.03
N GLY A 79 -9.84 0.98 3.01
CA GLY A 79 -9.76 2.42 2.80
C GLY A 79 -10.63 2.85 1.62
N THR A 80 -10.64 4.16 1.39
CA THR A 80 -11.29 4.80 0.24
C THR A 80 -10.33 5.80 -0.39
N ALA A 81 -10.50 6.09 -1.67
CA ALA A 81 -9.83 7.19 -2.35
C ALA A 81 -10.72 7.71 -3.48
N ASP A 82 -10.47 8.93 -3.93
CA ASP A 82 -11.10 9.51 -5.10
C ASP A 82 -10.20 9.28 -6.32
N LEU A 83 -10.70 8.52 -7.30
CA LEU A 83 -10.02 8.34 -8.58
C LEU A 83 -10.38 9.51 -9.49
N VAL A 84 -9.48 10.48 -9.58
CA VAL A 84 -9.75 11.77 -10.23
C VAL A 84 -9.26 11.82 -11.67
N ASP A 85 -8.22 11.06 -12.02
CA ASP A 85 -7.72 11.03 -13.38
C ASP A 85 -7.05 9.70 -13.78
N CYS A 86 -6.81 9.53 -15.08
CA CYS A 86 -6.07 8.45 -15.70
C CYS A 86 -5.17 9.05 -16.78
N LEU A 87 -3.88 9.13 -16.50
CA LEU A 87 -2.91 9.76 -17.38
C LEU A 87 -2.48 8.83 -18.52
N PRO A 88 -1.90 9.36 -19.61
CA PRO A 88 -1.29 8.55 -20.66
C PRO A 88 -0.17 7.63 -20.11
N PRO A 89 0.16 6.55 -20.83
CA PRO A 89 1.32 5.72 -20.53
C PRO A 89 2.61 6.53 -20.39
N LEU A 90 3.38 6.27 -19.32
CA LEU A 90 4.69 6.86 -19.09
C LEU A 90 5.75 6.17 -19.95
N ASP A 91 6.68 6.95 -20.47
CA ASP A 91 7.96 6.44 -20.95
C ASP A 91 8.98 6.32 -19.81
N ALA A 92 10.18 5.82 -20.11
CA ALA A 92 11.22 5.60 -19.12
C ALA A 92 11.66 6.92 -18.43
N THR A 93 11.75 8.01 -19.18
CA THR A 93 12.14 9.32 -18.66
C THR A 93 11.09 9.83 -17.68
N THR A 94 9.81 9.76 -18.04
CA THR A 94 8.71 10.24 -17.21
C THR A 94 8.52 9.36 -15.97
N MET A 95 8.72 8.04 -16.10
CA MET A 95 8.77 7.12 -14.95
C MET A 95 9.89 7.52 -13.97
N ALA A 96 11.08 7.86 -14.47
CA ALA A 96 12.21 8.24 -13.62
C ALA A 96 11.97 9.52 -12.80
N ILE A 97 11.32 10.53 -13.40
CA ILE A 97 11.07 11.81 -12.71
C ILE A 97 9.82 11.77 -11.81
N ALA A 98 8.88 10.86 -12.05
CA ALA A 98 7.61 10.79 -11.32
C ALA A 98 7.64 9.85 -10.10
N VAL A 99 8.84 9.48 -9.61
CA VAL A 99 9.04 8.53 -8.51
C VAL A 99 8.23 8.87 -7.27
N GLU A 100 8.10 10.14 -6.92
CA GLU A 100 7.32 10.57 -5.76
C GLU A 100 5.81 10.27 -5.94
N MET A 101 5.32 10.27 -7.18
CA MET A 101 3.92 10.05 -7.50
C MET A 101 3.56 8.56 -7.46
N HIS A 102 4.40 7.71 -8.06
CA HIS A 102 4.14 6.28 -8.18
C HIS A 102 4.86 5.41 -7.14
N GLY A 103 5.93 5.90 -6.50
CA GLY A 103 6.66 5.23 -5.42
C GLY A 103 7.45 3.99 -5.86
N ILE A 104 7.65 3.78 -7.17
CA ILE A 104 8.44 2.65 -7.70
C ILE A 104 9.89 3.07 -7.65
N ASP A 105 10.68 2.33 -6.87
CA ASP A 105 12.11 2.53 -6.70
C ASP A 105 12.83 2.57 -8.07
N PRO A 106 13.81 3.46 -8.28
CA PRO A 106 14.57 3.55 -9.54
C PRO A 106 15.15 2.22 -10.01
N GLY A 107 15.63 1.37 -9.10
CA GLY A 107 16.16 0.05 -9.43
C GLY A 107 15.12 -0.97 -9.92
N TRP A 108 13.84 -0.61 -9.90
CA TRP A 108 12.69 -1.44 -10.29
C TRP A 108 11.91 -0.89 -11.48
N GLN A 109 12.26 0.30 -11.99
CA GLN A 109 11.51 0.94 -13.05
C GLN A 109 11.61 0.20 -14.38
N ALA A 110 12.78 -0.38 -14.68
CA ALA A 110 12.94 -1.22 -15.87
C ALA A 110 11.97 -2.40 -15.86
N ASP A 111 11.88 -3.13 -14.76
CA ASP A 111 10.94 -4.25 -14.59
C ASP A 111 9.48 -3.78 -14.66
N ALA A 112 9.16 -2.63 -14.07
CA ALA A 112 7.81 -2.06 -14.14
C ALA A 112 7.41 -1.67 -15.58
N LEU A 113 8.33 -1.10 -16.35
CA LEU A 113 8.13 -0.78 -17.77
C LEU A 113 7.91 -2.07 -18.58
N THR A 114 8.73 -3.10 -18.36
CA THR A 114 8.58 -4.41 -19.03
C THR A 114 7.28 -5.11 -18.65
N ALA A 115 6.85 -5.02 -17.39
CA ALA A 115 5.57 -5.54 -16.92
C ALA A 115 4.37 -4.69 -17.41
N GLY A 116 4.63 -3.57 -18.09
CA GLY A 116 3.63 -2.67 -18.64
C GLY A 116 2.92 -1.82 -17.59
N TRP A 117 3.46 -1.63 -16.38
CA TRP A 117 2.86 -0.79 -15.33
C TRP A 117 3.12 0.70 -15.60
N VAL A 118 2.62 1.18 -16.73
CA VAL A 118 2.96 2.47 -17.29
C VAL A 118 1.82 3.48 -17.23
N VAL A 119 0.60 3.07 -16.91
CA VAL A 119 -0.57 3.94 -16.92
C VAL A 119 -0.89 4.41 -15.50
N PRO A 120 -0.74 5.72 -15.17
CA PRO A 120 -1.03 6.24 -13.85
C PRO A 120 -2.53 6.47 -13.64
N TRP A 121 -3.09 5.88 -12.59
CA TRP A 121 -4.42 6.24 -12.07
C TRP A 121 -4.25 7.18 -10.89
N VAL A 122 -4.69 8.43 -11.04
CA VAL A 122 -4.46 9.50 -10.06
C VAL A 122 -5.49 9.42 -8.95
N LEU A 123 -5.00 9.20 -7.73
CA LEU A 123 -5.80 9.09 -6.52
C LEU A 123 -5.65 10.36 -5.68
N GLN A 124 -6.75 10.80 -5.10
CA GLN A 124 -6.81 11.86 -4.10
C GLN A 124 -7.58 11.38 -2.88
N ASP A 125 -7.45 12.09 -1.76
CA ASP A 125 -8.20 11.82 -0.52
C ASP A 125 -8.17 10.34 -0.09
N ALA A 126 -7.02 9.69 -0.27
CA ALA A 126 -6.83 8.32 0.16
C ALA A 126 -6.85 8.26 1.70
N ARG A 127 -7.83 7.55 2.26
CA ARG A 127 -8.05 7.45 3.70
C ARG A 127 -8.24 5.99 4.11
N PRO A 128 -7.53 5.51 5.14
CA PRO A 128 -7.85 4.21 5.73
C PRO A 128 -9.22 4.28 6.41
N LEU A 129 -9.96 3.16 6.36
CA LEU A 129 -11.15 3.01 7.19
C LEU A 129 -10.72 2.73 8.63
N VAL A 130 -11.41 3.33 9.60
CA VAL A 130 -11.18 3.10 11.04
C VAL A 130 -11.25 1.61 11.35
N THR A 131 -12.24 0.92 10.78
CA THR A 131 -12.39 -0.52 10.83
C THR A 131 -12.54 -1.08 9.41
N PRO A 132 -11.71 -2.04 8.98
CA PRO A 132 -11.87 -2.68 7.68
C PRO A 132 -13.25 -3.34 7.52
N VAL A 133 -13.81 -3.28 6.32
CA VAL A 133 -15.14 -3.83 6.01
C VAL A 133 -14.99 -5.13 5.24
N PRO A 134 -15.47 -6.27 5.75
CA PRO A 134 -15.42 -7.52 5.00
C PRO A 134 -16.27 -7.42 3.72
N TYR A 135 -15.80 -8.05 2.64
CA TYR A 135 -16.56 -8.15 1.40
C TYR A 135 -16.49 -9.56 0.84
N ARG A 136 -17.50 -9.95 0.06
CA ARG A 136 -17.48 -11.21 -0.67
C ARG A 136 -16.71 -11.00 -1.97
N HIS A 137 -15.62 -11.72 -2.14
CA HIS A 137 -14.87 -11.70 -3.39
C HIS A 137 -15.65 -12.43 -4.49
N PRO A 138 -16.03 -11.78 -5.60
CA PRO A 138 -16.64 -12.46 -6.73
C PRO A 138 -15.62 -13.39 -7.40
N ALA A 139 -16.05 -14.57 -7.84
CA ALA A 139 -15.18 -15.48 -8.57
C ALA A 139 -14.62 -14.78 -9.83
N GLY A 140 -13.29 -14.81 -10.01
CA GLY A 140 -12.62 -14.24 -11.18
C GLY A 140 -12.34 -12.73 -11.16
N ALA A 141 -12.60 -12.03 -10.04
CA ALA A 141 -12.30 -10.59 -9.94
C ALA A 141 -10.79 -10.34 -9.74
N VAL A 142 -10.08 -10.00 -10.82
CA VAL A 142 -8.60 -9.82 -10.80
C VAL A 142 -8.17 -8.39 -10.41
N GLY A 143 -9.01 -7.37 -10.60
CA GLY A 143 -8.64 -5.97 -10.38
C GLY A 143 -9.74 -5.13 -9.73
N TRP A 144 -10.93 -5.10 -10.31
CA TRP A 144 -12.08 -4.37 -9.78
C TRP A 144 -13.11 -5.31 -9.17
N VAL A 145 -13.72 -4.86 -8.09
CA VAL A 145 -14.84 -5.53 -7.41
C VAL A 145 -16.02 -4.57 -7.40
N VAL A 146 -17.19 -5.01 -7.85
CA VAL A 146 -18.44 -4.29 -7.59
C VAL A 146 -18.86 -4.64 -6.16
N LEU A 147 -19.14 -3.61 -5.36
CA LEU A 147 -19.49 -3.77 -3.95
C LEU A 147 -21.00 -4.00 -3.81
N ASP A 148 -21.36 -4.92 -2.92
CA ASP A 148 -22.75 -5.10 -2.51
C ASP A 148 -23.25 -3.83 -1.81
N PRO A 149 -24.54 -3.46 -1.94
CA PRO A 149 -25.12 -2.30 -1.26
C PRO A 149 -24.89 -2.30 0.26
N THR A 150 -24.93 -3.47 0.90
CA THR A 150 -24.67 -3.60 2.34
C THR A 150 -23.22 -3.26 2.69
N VAL A 151 -22.26 -3.64 1.84
CA VAL A 151 -20.85 -3.28 1.98
C VAL A 151 -20.65 -1.78 1.76
N THR A 152 -21.34 -1.20 0.76
CA THR A 152 -21.29 0.24 0.47
C THR A 152 -21.78 1.05 1.66
N GLN A 153 -22.92 0.68 2.25
CA GLN A 153 -23.47 1.29 3.46
C GLN A 153 -22.55 1.13 4.68
N ALA A 154 -21.97 -0.06 4.84
CA ALA A 154 -21.01 -0.35 5.88
C ALA A 154 -19.72 0.49 5.75
N ILE A 155 -19.30 0.82 4.53
CA ILE A 155 -18.20 1.76 4.27
C ILE A 155 -18.63 3.18 4.65
N ALA A 156 -19.80 3.63 4.19
CA ALA A 156 -20.32 4.98 4.48
C ALA A 156 -20.28 5.32 5.97
N GLY A 157 -20.78 4.41 6.82
CA GLY A 157 -20.78 4.60 8.27
C GLY A 157 -19.40 4.55 8.96
N ARG A 158 -18.33 4.23 8.22
CA ARG A 158 -16.94 4.17 8.72
C ARG A 158 -16.02 5.19 8.04
N MET A 159 -16.56 5.96 7.11
CA MET A 159 -15.85 7.09 6.53
C MET A 159 -15.89 8.24 7.52
N LEU A 160 -14.72 8.82 7.79
CA LEU A 160 -14.69 10.11 8.45
C LEU A 160 -15.33 11.15 7.52
N PRO A 161 -16.20 12.05 8.03
CA PRO A 161 -16.70 13.15 7.23
C PRO A 161 -15.52 13.95 6.64
N PRO A 162 -15.70 14.58 5.47
CA PRO A 162 -14.71 15.52 4.98
C PRO A 162 -14.48 16.56 6.09
N ALA A 163 -13.22 16.77 6.46
CA ALA A 163 -12.89 17.81 7.43
C ALA A 163 -13.46 19.13 6.88
N ALA A 164 -14.21 19.85 7.70
CA ALA A 164 -14.73 21.16 7.34
C ALA A 164 -13.57 21.99 6.79
N THR A 165 -13.77 22.53 5.59
CA THR A 165 -12.76 23.21 4.77
C THR A 165 -11.98 24.21 5.62
N GLY A 166 -10.73 23.88 5.91
CA GLY A 166 -9.83 24.68 6.71
C GLY A 166 -8.41 24.28 6.36
N GLU A 167 -7.81 25.10 5.49
CA GLU A 167 -6.39 25.14 5.11
C GLU A 167 -5.99 24.20 3.96
N ALA A 168 -5.65 24.85 2.84
CA ALA A 168 -5.12 24.23 1.63
C ALA A 168 -3.81 23.50 1.92
N GLY A 169 -3.83 22.17 1.78
CA GLY A 169 -2.61 21.37 1.62
C GLY A 169 -1.84 21.81 0.36
N PRO A 170 -0.52 21.57 0.31
CA PRO A 170 0.37 22.23 -0.63
C PRO A 170 -0.04 21.96 -2.07
N MET A 171 -0.32 23.06 -2.76
CA MET A 171 -0.60 23.17 -4.17
C MET A 171 0.69 22.80 -4.93
N PHE A 172 0.83 21.54 -5.37
CA PHE A 172 1.93 21.18 -6.27
C PHE A 172 1.71 21.89 -7.61
N GLY A 173 2.60 22.84 -7.86
CA GLY A 173 2.55 23.79 -8.96
C GLY A 173 2.52 23.13 -10.33
N ARG A 174 1.78 23.80 -11.20
CA ARG A 174 1.66 23.61 -12.64
C ARG A 174 3.02 23.25 -13.27
N ALA A 175 3.09 22.08 -13.91
CA ALA A 175 4.22 21.66 -14.70
C ALA A 175 4.42 22.63 -15.88
N GLU A 176 5.49 23.42 -15.82
CA GLU A 176 5.94 24.25 -16.93
C GLU A 176 7.19 23.63 -17.56
N SER A 177 7.21 23.68 -18.89
CA SER A 177 8.13 23.02 -19.81
C SER A 177 9.60 23.38 -19.53
N ILE A 178 10.44 22.36 -19.27
CA ILE A 178 11.90 22.49 -19.32
C ILE A 178 12.44 21.47 -20.34
N ARG A 179 13.20 21.98 -21.32
CA ARG A 179 13.88 21.21 -22.36
C ARG A 179 15.11 20.51 -21.77
N PRO A 180 15.47 19.30 -22.24
CA PRO A 180 16.54 18.52 -21.64
C PRO A 180 17.93 19.03 -22.06
N ALA A 181 18.85 19.09 -21.10
CA ALA A 181 20.29 19.00 -21.37
C ALA A 181 20.68 17.51 -21.36
N SER A 182 21.44 17.09 -22.36
CA SER A 182 21.87 15.70 -22.59
C SER A 182 22.58 15.06 -21.40
N PRO A 183 22.40 13.75 -21.17
CA PRO A 183 23.01 13.05 -20.06
C PRO A 183 24.48 12.71 -20.33
N VAL A 184 25.32 12.93 -19.32
CA VAL A 184 26.63 12.28 -19.20
C VAL A 184 26.40 10.90 -18.59
N ALA A 185 26.83 9.86 -19.29
CA ALA A 185 26.74 8.48 -18.83
C ALA A 185 27.69 8.26 -17.63
N VAL A 186 27.14 7.75 -16.52
CA VAL A 186 27.94 7.20 -15.41
C VAL A 186 27.68 5.71 -15.32
N ASP A 187 28.79 4.99 -15.36
CA ASP A 187 28.92 3.55 -15.39
C ASP A 187 28.78 2.99 -13.96
N PHE A 188 27.74 2.20 -13.67
CA PHE A 188 27.51 1.64 -12.33
C PHE A 188 28.34 0.37 -12.12
N GLN A 189 29.57 0.55 -11.63
CA GLN A 189 30.38 -0.56 -11.13
C GLN A 189 29.74 -1.17 -9.88
N HIS A 190 29.39 -2.47 -9.95
CA HIS A 190 28.87 -3.25 -8.83
C HIS A 190 30.00 -3.61 -7.85
N GLY A 191 30.04 -2.95 -6.71
CA GLY A 191 30.95 -3.25 -5.60
C GLY A 191 30.48 -2.60 -4.30
N GLY A 192 29.36 -3.05 -3.74
CA GLY A 192 28.88 -2.57 -2.44
C GLY A 192 29.87 -2.96 -1.32
N THR A 193 30.27 -2.00 -0.49
CA THR A 193 31.24 -2.18 0.60
C THR A 193 30.65 -3.02 1.74
N GLU A 194 31.44 -3.89 2.35
CA GLU A 194 31.05 -4.59 3.59
C GLU A 194 30.69 -3.57 4.68
N ASN A 195 29.64 -3.88 5.47
CA ASN A 195 29.00 -3.02 6.48
C ASN A 195 28.03 -1.94 5.98
N GLU A 196 27.71 -1.89 4.68
CA GLU A 196 26.62 -1.07 4.19
C GLU A 196 25.27 -1.54 4.81
N ALA A 197 24.45 -0.60 5.27
CA ALA A 197 23.20 -0.92 5.95
C ALA A 197 22.03 -0.06 5.48
N GLY A 198 20.83 -0.63 5.54
CA GLY A 198 19.59 0.02 5.17
C GLY A 198 18.47 -0.31 6.16
N VAL A 199 17.52 0.60 6.30
CA VAL A 199 16.44 0.49 7.28
C VAL A 199 15.11 0.27 6.57
N VAL A 200 14.33 -0.68 7.08
CA VAL A 200 12.97 -0.98 6.61
C VAL A 200 12.01 -0.80 7.77
N ARG A 201 11.11 0.18 7.67
CA ARG A 201 10.02 0.36 8.63
C ARG A 201 9.03 -0.80 8.54
N LEU A 202 8.79 -1.46 9.66
CA LEU A 202 7.83 -2.56 9.76
C LEU A 202 6.41 -2.03 9.90
N THR A 203 5.54 -2.50 9.00
CA THR A 203 4.09 -2.32 9.10
C THR A 203 3.47 -3.47 9.90
N GLY A 204 2.24 -3.31 10.37
CA GLY A 204 1.49 -4.43 10.97
C GLY A 204 1.30 -5.59 9.98
N GLY A 205 1.25 -5.29 8.68
CA GLY A 205 1.23 -6.27 7.60
C GLY A 205 2.50 -7.14 7.57
N ASN A 206 3.68 -6.53 7.71
CA ASN A 206 4.96 -7.23 7.78
C ASN A 206 4.97 -8.24 8.92
N ILE A 207 4.57 -7.79 10.13
CA ILE A 207 4.62 -8.58 11.35
C ILE A 207 3.65 -9.76 11.30
N ARG A 208 2.37 -9.50 10.98
CA ARG A 208 1.35 -10.56 10.89
C ARG A 208 1.74 -11.64 9.89
N ASN A 209 2.37 -11.25 8.78
CA ASN A 209 2.66 -12.14 7.67
C ASN A 209 4.08 -12.71 7.68
N GLY A 210 4.96 -12.26 8.57
CA GLY A 210 6.34 -12.74 8.67
C GLY A 210 7.17 -12.44 7.43
N TYR A 211 7.18 -11.20 6.95
CA TYR A 211 8.09 -10.80 5.87
C TYR A 211 8.56 -9.36 6.04
N ILE A 212 9.74 -9.06 5.48
CA ILE A 212 10.32 -7.72 5.37
C ILE A 212 10.32 -7.33 3.89
N TYR A 213 9.82 -6.14 3.55
CA TYR A 213 9.96 -5.61 2.19
C TYR A 213 11.38 -5.09 1.98
N LEU A 214 12.15 -5.76 1.14
CA LEU A 214 13.54 -5.46 0.86
C LEU A 214 13.73 -4.41 -0.25
N ARG A 215 12.64 -3.79 -0.75
CA ARG A 215 12.69 -2.82 -1.86
C ARG A 215 13.59 -1.63 -1.54
N SER A 216 13.40 -1.00 -0.38
CA SER A 216 14.21 0.16 0.04
C SER A 216 15.68 -0.18 0.29
N VAL A 217 16.02 -1.46 0.40
CA VAL A 217 17.37 -1.97 0.64
C VAL A 217 17.86 -2.87 -0.50
N ARG A 218 17.27 -2.74 -1.70
CA ARG A 218 17.62 -3.54 -2.89
C ARG A 218 19.09 -3.39 -3.29
N HIS A 219 19.69 -2.23 -3.03
CA HIS A 219 21.10 -1.96 -3.24
C HIS A 219 22.02 -2.87 -2.39
N LEU A 220 21.54 -3.44 -1.28
CA LEU A 220 22.27 -4.40 -0.45
C LEU A 220 22.22 -5.84 -0.99
N LEU A 221 21.36 -6.13 -1.97
CA LEU A 221 21.11 -7.48 -2.46
C LEU A 221 21.90 -7.74 -3.75
N PRO A 222 22.68 -8.84 -3.83
CA PRO A 222 23.27 -9.26 -5.10
C PRO A 222 22.18 -9.76 -6.05
N ALA A 223 22.32 -9.47 -7.35
CA ALA A 223 21.27 -9.72 -8.33
C ALA A 223 20.95 -11.22 -8.50
N ASP A 224 21.97 -12.09 -8.40
CA ASP A 224 21.87 -13.54 -8.46
C ASP A 224 21.26 -14.19 -7.21
N ALA A 225 20.94 -13.39 -6.18
CA ALA A 225 20.15 -13.83 -5.03
C ALA A 225 18.65 -13.52 -5.14
N ILE A 226 18.20 -12.94 -6.26
CA ILE A 226 16.81 -12.57 -6.50
C ILE A 226 16.20 -13.58 -7.48
N GLY A 227 15.21 -14.33 -7.01
CA GLY A 227 14.51 -15.36 -7.78
C GLY A 227 13.17 -14.86 -8.30
N GLY A 228 12.47 -15.74 -9.00
CA GLY A 228 11.10 -15.56 -9.46
C GLY A 228 10.05 -15.70 -8.34
N PRO A 229 8.76 -15.69 -8.72
CA PRO A 229 7.63 -15.47 -7.81
C PRO A 229 7.33 -16.62 -6.84
N ASN A 230 7.87 -17.81 -7.10
CA ASN A 230 7.64 -19.04 -6.33
C ASN A 230 8.95 -19.80 -6.08
N ALA A 231 8.92 -20.83 -5.23
CA ALA A 231 10.11 -21.57 -4.83
C ALA A 231 10.74 -22.39 -5.98
N GLU A 232 9.94 -22.73 -7.00
CA GLU A 232 10.40 -23.41 -8.21
C GLU A 232 11.27 -22.50 -9.09
N ALA A 233 11.04 -21.19 -9.03
CA ALA A 233 11.89 -20.17 -9.61
C ALA A 233 12.82 -19.55 -8.54
N ALA A 234 13.49 -20.38 -7.74
CA ALA A 234 14.48 -19.90 -6.78
C ALA A 234 15.62 -19.15 -7.48
N ALA A 235 16.25 -18.21 -6.76
CA ALA A 235 17.39 -17.49 -7.26
C ALA A 235 18.57 -18.43 -7.60
N PRO A 236 19.43 -18.06 -8.55
CA PRO A 236 20.65 -18.82 -8.86
C PRO A 236 21.55 -19.07 -7.64
N ARG A 237 21.55 -18.17 -6.65
CA ARG A 237 22.39 -18.27 -5.46
C ARG A 237 21.64 -17.89 -4.19
N SER A 238 21.89 -18.62 -3.11
CA SER A 238 21.29 -18.33 -1.80
C SER A 238 22.05 -17.27 -1.02
N LEU A 239 21.34 -16.53 -0.18
CA LEU A 239 21.86 -15.64 0.84
C LEU A 239 21.93 -16.34 2.20
N ALA A 240 23.01 -16.07 2.93
CA ALA A 240 23.10 -16.34 4.36
C ALA A 240 22.64 -15.11 5.13
N VAL A 241 21.51 -15.20 5.84
CA VAL A 241 20.96 -14.10 6.64
C VAL A 241 21.13 -14.44 8.12
N VAL A 242 22.00 -13.70 8.81
CA VAL A 242 22.20 -13.79 10.26
C VAL A 242 21.11 -12.97 10.94
N LEU A 243 20.25 -13.64 11.71
CA LEU A 243 19.21 -13.01 12.50
C LEU A 243 19.78 -12.45 13.80
N GLU A 244 19.05 -11.54 14.43
CA GLU A 244 19.43 -10.95 15.72
C GLU A 244 19.68 -12.00 16.81
N SER A 245 18.98 -13.14 16.76
CA SER A 245 19.19 -14.28 17.65
C SER A 245 20.54 -14.99 17.48
N GLY A 246 21.32 -14.63 16.46
CA GLY A 246 22.55 -15.32 16.07
C GLY A 246 22.31 -16.52 15.14
N GLN A 247 21.04 -16.90 14.89
CA GLN A 247 20.71 -17.94 13.93
C GLN A 247 21.00 -17.46 12.50
N THR A 248 21.71 -18.28 11.72
CA THR A 248 21.88 -18.05 10.28
C THR A 248 20.85 -18.85 9.51
N ILE A 249 20.11 -18.19 8.63
CA ILE A 249 19.20 -18.85 7.69
C ILE A 249 19.74 -18.77 6.27
N THR A 250 19.48 -19.81 5.48
CA THR A 250 19.79 -19.83 4.05
C THR A 250 18.50 -19.57 3.27
N THR A 251 18.45 -18.49 2.50
CA THR A 251 17.25 -18.06 1.75
C THR A 251 17.64 -17.31 0.48
N ASP A 252 16.79 -17.28 -0.51
CA ASP A 252 16.82 -16.30 -1.59
C ASP A 252 15.78 -15.20 -1.37
N VAL A 253 15.71 -14.25 -2.30
CA VAL A 253 14.71 -13.18 -2.33
C VAL A 253 13.65 -13.52 -3.38
N ALA A 254 12.38 -13.56 -2.98
CA ALA A 254 11.27 -13.66 -3.93
C ALA A 254 11.12 -12.33 -4.67
N GLY A 255 11.55 -12.28 -5.92
CA GLY A 255 11.70 -11.05 -6.70
C GLY A 255 10.39 -10.29 -6.83
N ASP A 256 9.28 -10.96 -7.17
CA ASP A 256 7.97 -10.32 -7.37
C ASP A 256 7.52 -9.44 -6.18
N LYS A 257 7.77 -9.91 -4.95
CA LYS A 257 7.40 -9.23 -3.70
C LYS A 257 8.57 -8.49 -3.05
N MET A 258 9.81 -8.77 -3.45
CA MET A 258 11.04 -8.36 -2.79
C MET A 258 11.02 -8.65 -1.29
N ILE A 259 10.89 -9.92 -0.94
CA ILE A 259 10.93 -10.38 0.45
C ILE A 259 11.87 -11.57 0.58
N PHE A 260 12.46 -11.79 1.76
CA PHE A 260 13.10 -13.07 2.06
C PHE A 260 12.08 -14.20 1.88
N ARG A 261 12.44 -15.24 1.11
CA ARG A 261 11.53 -16.36 0.83
C ARG A 261 11.21 -17.16 2.09
N GLN A 262 12.19 -17.30 3.00
CA GLN A 262 12.04 -17.94 4.30
C GLN A 262 11.23 -17.08 5.30
N ARG A 263 9.92 -16.96 5.05
CA ARG A 263 8.97 -16.19 5.87
C ARG A 263 8.76 -16.76 7.28
N GLY A 264 8.98 -18.07 7.46
CA GLY A 264 8.89 -18.74 8.76
C GLY A 264 9.88 -18.14 9.76
N SER A 265 11.16 -18.09 9.38
CA SER A 265 12.22 -17.53 10.21
C SER A 265 12.07 -16.04 10.48
N MET A 266 11.56 -15.26 9.51
CA MET A 266 11.21 -13.85 9.74
C MET A 266 10.10 -13.69 10.78
N ARG A 267 9.09 -14.57 10.76
CA ARG A 267 8.03 -14.57 11.77
C ARG A 267 8.57 -14.89 13.17
N GLU A 268 9.47 -15.85 13.26
CA GLU A 268 10.14 -16.22 14.52
C GLU A 268 10.98 -15.07 15.06
N LEU A 269 11.75 -14.40 14.21
CA LEU A 269 12.49 -13.18 14.55
C LEU A 269 11.56 -12.12 15.15
N PHE A 270 10.46 -11.79 14.47
CA PHE A 270 9.51 -10.79 14.96
C PHE A 270 8.88 -11.17 16.30
N ARG A 271 8.52 -12.46 16.46
CA ARG A 271 7.95 -12.97 17.71
C ARG A 271 8.95 -12.90 18.85
N ALA A 272 10.19 -13.35 18.62
CA ALA A 272 11.23 -13.38 19.63
C ALA A 272 11.61 -11.98 20.12
N ALA A 273 11.65 -10.99 19.23
CA ALA A 273 11.97 -9.60 19.56
C ALA A 273 10.77 -8.79 20.09
N GLY A 274 9.55 -9.33 20.05
CA GLY A 274 8.34 -8.57 20.39
C GLY A 274 8.15 -7.34 19.49
N ALA A 275 8.36 -7.54 18.19
CA ALA A 275 8.28 -6.49 17.18
C ALA A 275 6.87 -5.89 17.11
N ARG A 276 6.79 -4.58 16.93
CA ARG A 276 5.56 -3.79 16.83
C ARG A 276 5.52 -3.02 15.52
N GLU A 277 4.31 -2.73 15.05
CA GLU A 277 4.14 -1.81 13.93
C GLU A 277 4.79 -0.47 14.30
N GLY A 278 5.62 0.06 13.39
CA GLY A 278 6.45 1.23 13.68
C GLY A 278 7.91 0.89 13.97
N ASP A 279 8.24 -0.34 14.35
CA ASP A 279 9.64 -0.76 14.55
C ASP A 279 10.43 -0.81 13.24
N ASP A 280 11.75 -0.73 13.33
CA ASP A 280 12.66 -0.75 12.19
C ASP A 280 13.37 -2.11 12.10
N ALA A 281 13.40 -2.70 10.91
CA ALA A 281 14.35 -3.76 10.58
C ALA A 281 15.58 -3.16 9.92
N VAL A 282 16.75 -3.40 10.50
CA VAL A 282 18.04 -2.97 9.97
C VAL A 282 18.68 -4.14 9.23
N ILE A 283 18.90 -3.96 7.93
CA ILE A 283 19.54 -4.95 7.06
C ILE A 283 20.96 -4.46 6.79
N THR A 284 21.96 -5.25 7.17
CA THR A 284 23.38 -4.91 6.99
C THR A 284 24.04 -5.95 6.08
N ARG A 285 24.79 -5.51 5.08
CA ARG A 285 25.61 -6.38 4.24
C ARG A 285 26.86 -6.80 5.02
N THR A 286 27.02 -8.09 5.25
CA THR A 286 28.17 -8.69 5.96
C THR A 286 29.10 -9.47 5.04
N GLY A 287 28.76 -9.56 3.76
CA GLY A 287 29.60 -10.16 2.72
C GLY A 287 28.87 -10.14 1.36
N SER A 288 29.46 -10.74 0.34
CA SER A 288 28.89 -10.72 -1.03
C SER A 288 27.49 -11.34 -1.11
N HIS A 289 27.24 -12.40 -0.33
CA HIS A 289 25.97 -13.13 -0.23
C HIS A 289 25.53 -13.31 1.22
N SER A 290 25.96 -12.41 2.10
CA SER A 290 25.68 -12.49 3.52
C SER A 290 25.11 -11.17 4.02
N LEU A 291 24.01 -11.27 4.76
CA LEU A 291 23.33 -10.16 5.40
C LEU A 291 23.16 -10.45 6.90
N ARG A 292 23.02 -9.38 7.68
CA ARG A 292 22.53 -9.42 9.05
C ARG A 292 21.21 -8.66 9.11
N THR A 293 20.21 -9.24 9.80
CA THR A 293 18.93 -8.60 10.08
C THR A 293 18.78 -8.41 11.58
N THR A 294 18.67 -7.17 12.04
CA THR A 294 18.35 -6.82 13.44
C THR A 294 17.11 -5.95 13.51
N LEU A 295 16.47 -5.93 14.68
CA LEU A 295 15.31 -5.08 14.93
C LEU A 295 15.66 -3.95 15.90
N ARG A 296 15.11 -2.78 15.63
CA ARG A 296 15.25 -1.59 16.48
C ARG A 296 13.87 -1.03 16.77
N ARG A 297 13.64 -0.60 18.01
CA ARG A 297 12.41 0.12 18.36
C ARG A 297 12.29 1.38 17.51
N GLY A 298 11.12 1.58 16.92
CA GLY A 298 10.81 2.81 16.21
C GLY A 298 10.73 4.00 17.16
N PRO A 299 10.94 5.24 16.68
CA PRO A 299 10.65 6.42 17.47
C PRO A 299 9.17 6.41 17.87
N SER A 300 8.92 6.65 19.16
CA SER A 300 7.58 6.73 19.76
C SER A 300 6.83 7.96 19.30
#